data_AF-A0JQH4-F1
#
_entry.id   AF-A0JQH4-F1
#
_cell.length_a   1.000
_cell.length_b   1.000
_cell.length_c   1.000
_cell.angle_alpha   90.00
_cell.angle_beta   90.00
_cell.angle_gamma   90.00
#
_symmetry.space_group_name_H-M   'P 1'
#
loop_
_entity.id
_entity.type
_entity.pdbx_description
1 polymer ?
#
loop_
_entity_poly.entity_id
_entity_poly.type
_entity_poly.pdbx_seq_one_letter_code
_entity_poly.pdbx_strand_id
1 'polypeptide(L)'
;MYWILTTVLNYEIALSIVLVLLFDVVGTILIIAPLAKGIDYVINIIRRIFGQSYAENRETRDYIFNTNKIQTLFVFDFDNNLITCGYLDYQQSGDNNYFDLALIPLDAPENQYSFEQVVEETSKHKDSRILVDFEKKIKIYILRY
;
A
#
# COMPACT_ATOMS: atom_id res chain seq x y z
N MET A 1 -14.09 -51.70 28.52
CA MET A 1 -12.69 -51.24 28.71
C MET A 1 -12.11 -50.64 27.44
N TYR A 2 -12.10 -51.37 26.30
CA TYR A 2 -11.61 -50.87 24.99
C TYR A 2 -12.25 -49.54 24.54
N TRP A 3 -13.59 -49.47 24.54
CA TRP A 3 -14.33 -48.25 24.15
C TRP A 3 -13.98 -47.02 24.99
N ILE A 4 -13.85 -47.19 26.32
CA ILE A 4 -13.52 -46.10 27.23
C ILE A 4 -12.09 -45.60 26.97
N LEU A 5 -11.14 -46.52 26.77
CA LEU A 5 -9.76 -46.20 26.43
C LEU A 5 -9.66 -45.45 25.10
N THR A 6 -10.40 -45.87 24.06
CA THR A 6 -10.39 -45.19 22.75
C THR A 6 -11.03 -43.81 22.82
N THR A 7 -12.10 -43.61 23.60
CA THR A 7 -12.74 -42.30 23.73
C THR A 7 -11.87 -41.31 24.49
N VAL A 8 -11.21 -41.74 25.58
CA VAL A 8 -10.27 -40.90 26.33
C VAL A 8 -9.06 -40.51 25.47
N LEU A 9 -8.47 -41.48 24.76
CA LEU A 9 -7.33 -41.22 23.88
C LEU A 9 -7.69 -40.23 22.75
N ASN A 10 -8.85 -40.38 22.12
CA ASN A 10 -9.30 -39.47 21.08
C ASN A 10 -9.53 -38.04 21.60
N TYR A 11 -10.03 -37.91 22.83
CA TYR A 11 -10.22 -36.61 23.47
C TYR A 11 -8.87 -35.92 23.77
N GLU A 12 -7.88 -36.66 24.27
CA GLU A 12 -6.53 -36.13 24.54
C GLU A 12 -5.80 -35.71 23.25
N ILE A 13 -5.97 -36.48 22.17
CA ILE A 13 -5.43 -36.13 20.86
C ILE A 13 -6.09 -34.85 20.33
N ALA A 14 -7.42 -34.77 20.39
CA ALA A 14 -8.15 -33.58 19.95
C ALA A 14 -7.76 -32.33 20.74
N LEU A 15 -7.62 -32.44 22.07
CA LEU A 15 -7.17 -31.36 22.94
C LEU A 15 -5.75 -30.90 22.57
N SER A 16 -4.86 -31.84 22.29
CA SER A 16 -3.48 -31.57 21.90
C SER A 16 -3.41 -30.84 20.55
N ILE A 17 -4.22 -31.24 19.57
CA ILE A 17 -4.34 -30.55 18.26
C ILE A 17 -4.83 -29.12 18.46
N VAL A 18 -5.88 -28.91 19.27
CA VAL A 18 -6.41 -27.58 19.55
C VAL A 18 -5.37 -26.71 20.26
N LEU A 19 -4.65 -27.25 21.25
CA LEU A 19 -3.59 -26.54 21.94
C LEU A 19 -2.45 -26.14 20.99
N VAL A 20 -1.99 -27.06 20.13
CA VAL A 20 -0.95 -26.75 19.15
C VAL A 20 -1.41 -25.67 18.19
N LEU A 21 -2.63 -25.74 17.66
CA LEU A 21 -3.18 -24.70 16.78
C LEU A 21 -3.27 -23.35 17.49
N LEU A 22 -3.66 -23.34 18.76
CA LEU A 22 -3.76 -22.11 19.55
C LEU A 22 -2.38 -21.51 19.81
N PHE A 23 -1.38 -22.34 20.15
CA PHE A 23 0.01 -21.90 20.29
C PHE A 23 0.65 -21.48 18.96
N ASP A 24 0.29 -22.10 17.85
CA ASP A 24 0.78 -21.73 16.53
C ASP A 24 0.26 -20.34 16.11
N VAL A 25 -1.05 -20.10 16.26
CA VAL A 25 -1.66 -18.79 16.00
C VAL A 25 -1.09 -17.72 16.93
N VAL A 26 -1.08 -17.99 18.24
CA VAL A 26 -0.59 -17.02 19.24
C VAL A 26 0.90 -16.79 19.10
N GLY A 27 1.70 -17.85 18.87
CA GLY A 27 3.14 -17.77 18.66
C GLY A 27 3.49 -17.00 17.39
N THR A 28 2.74 -17.19 16.31
CA THR A 28 2.92 -16.41 15.08
C THR A 28 2.69 -14.92 15.32
N ILE A 29 1.62 -14.56 16.02
CA ILE A 29 1.28 -13.16 16.31
C ILE A 29 2.28 -12.52 17.28
N LEU A 30 2.65 -13.23 18.35
CA LEU A 30 3.47 -12.66 19.44
C LEU A 30 4.98 -12.76 19.18
N ILE A 31 5.45 -13.71 18.39
CA ILE A 31 6.88 -13.98 18.18
C ILE A 31 7.26 -13.63 16.74
N ILE A 32 6.63 -14.25 15.75
CA ILE A 32 7.04 -14.12 14.34
C ILE A 32 6.78 -12.70 13.81
N ALA A 33 5.60 -12.13 14.06
CA ALA A 33 5.27 -10.79 13.57
C ALA A 33 6.21 -9.68 14.08
N PRO A 34 6.57 -9.58 15.38
CA PRO A 34 7.55 -8.60 15.83
C PRO A 34 8.97 -8.90 15.33
N LEU A 35 9.36 -10.17 15.17
CA LEU A 35 10.65 -10.54 14.58
C LEU A 35 10.77 -10.04 13.14
N ALA A 36 9.75 -10.27 12.31
CA ALA A 36 9.72 -9.80 10.93
C ALA A 36 9.84 -8.26 10.85
N LYS A 37 9.10 -7.53 11.69
CA LYS A 37 9.22 -6.06 11.80
C LYS A 37 10.61 -5.62 12.25
N GLY A 38 11.23 -6.36 13.17
CA GLY A 38 12.61 -6.11 13.61
C GLY A 38 13.63 -6.26 12.50
N ILE A 39 13.48 -7.29 11.65
CA ILE A 39 14.33 -7.51 10.47
C ILE A 39 14.20 -6.33 9.50
N ASP A 40 12.98 -5.91 9.15
CA ASP A 40 12.72 -4.77 8.26
C ASP A 40 13.35 -3.47 8.81
N TYR A 41 13.28 -3.27 10.13
CA TYR A 41 13.90 -2.12 10.80
C TYR A 41 15.43 -2.12 10.67
N VAL A 42 16.08 -3.27 10.91
CA VAL A 42 17.53 -3.41 10.77
C VAL A 42 17.98 -3.19 9.33
N ILE A 43 17.28 -3.79 8.36
CA ILE A 43 17.55 -3.59 6.93
C ILE A 43 17.50 -2.10 6.60
N ASN A 44 16.48 -1.39 7.05
CA ASN A 44 16.32 0.04 6.78
C ASN A 44 17.38 0.92 7.45
N ILE A 45 17.85 0.56 8.65
CA ILE A 45 19.02 1.24 9.27
C ILE A 45 20.25 1.09 8.39
N ILE A 46 20.54 -0.14 7.95
CA ILE A 46 21.70 -0.44 7.10
C ILE A 46 21.60 0.37 5.81
N ARG A 47 20.47 0.30 5.11
CA ARG A 47 20.21 1.05 3.88
C ARG A 47 20.42 2.55 4.07
N ARG A 48 19.93 3.13 5.17
CA ARG A 48 20.13 4.54 5.50
C ARG A 48 21.62 4.90 5.68
N ILE A 49 22.40 4.06 6.34
CA ILE A 49 23.85 4.25 6.48
C ILE A 49 24.53 4.28 5.11
N PHE A 50 24.07 3.45 4.17
CA PHE A 50 24.55 3.41 2.79
C PHE A 50 23.92 4.47 1.87
N GLY A 51 23.12 5.40 2.41
CA GLY A 51 22.45 6.44 1.62
C GLY A 51 21.37 5.90 0.66
N GLN A 52 20.93 4.66 0.86
CA GLN A 52 19.88 4.04 0.06
C GLN A 52 18.49 4.43 0.59
N SER A 53 17.51 4.44 -0.31
CA SER A 53 16.09 4.65 0.04
C SER A 53 15.59 3.57 1.00
N TYR A 54 14.53 3.88 1.77
CA TYR A 54 13.86 2.87 2.58
C TYR A 54 13.34 1.72 1.70
N ALA A 55 13.51 0.49 2.18
CA ALA A 55 12.81 -0.67 1.67
C ALA A 55 11.50 -0.79 2.44
N GLU A 56 10.38 -0.61 1.75
CA GLU A 56 9.03 -0.80 2.29
C GLU A 56 8.37 -1.97 1.56
N ASN A 57 7.88 -2.95 2.30
CA ASN A 57 7.21 -4.15 1.77
C ASN A 57 5.74 -3.89 1.40
N ARG A 58 5.31 -2.62 1.38
CA ARG A 58 3.96 -2.25 0.93
C ARG A 58 3.97 -2.05 -0.58
N GLU A 59 2.85 -2.40 -1.20
CA GLU A 59 2.66 -2.08 -2.61
C GLU A 59 2.71 -0.56 -2.79
N THR A 60 3.42 -0.10 -3.83
CA THR A 60 3.55 1.32 -4.16
C THR A 60 2.18 1.98 -4.32
N ARG A 61 1.19 1.26 -4.86
CA ARG A 61 -0.21 1.67 -4.94
C ARG A 61 -0.77 2.04 -3.57
N ASP A 62 -0.71 1.12 -2.62
CA ASP A 62 -1.27 1.33 -1.28
C ASP A 62 -0.57 2.48 -0.57
N TYR A 63 0.74 2.60 -0.71
CA TYR A 63 1.49 3.74 -0.16
C TYR A 63 1.06 5.10 -0.77
N ILE A 64 0.69 5.10 -2.05
CA ILE A 64 0.40 6.32 -2.82
C ILE A 64 -1.09 6.72 -2.82
N PHE A 65 -2.02 5.79 -2.64
CA PHE A 65 -3.45 6.10 -2.70
C PHE A 65 -4.21 5.77 -1.41
N ASN A 66 -3.67 4.93 -0.52
CA ASN A 66 -4.35 4.61 0.73
C ASN A 66 -4.08 5.69 1.80
N THR A 67 -4.87 6.76 1.76
CA THR A 67 -4.80 7.88 2.71
C THR A 67 -6.21 8.37 3.06
N ASN A 68 -6.35 9.00 4.22
CA ASN A 68 -7.59 9.64 4.66
C ASN A 68 -7.74 11.08 4.16
N LYS A 69 -6.85 11.55 3.29
CA LYS A 69 -6.84 12.89 2.72
C LYS A 69 -7.59 12.92 1.40
N ILE A 70 -8.19 14.07 1.07
CA ILE A 70 -8.69 14.32 -0.28
C ILE A 70 -7.49 14.34 -1.22
N GLN A 71 -7.59 13.60 -2.31
CA GLN A 71 -6.52 13.51 -3.30
C GLN A 71 -7.00 14.09 -4.63
N THR A 72 -6.26 15.05 -5.16
CA THR A 72 -6.46 15.55 -6.52
C THR A 72 -5.36 14.99 -7.40
N LEU A 73 -5.75 14.32 -8.49
CA LEU A 73 -4.85 13.64 -9.41
C LEU A 73 -4.75 14.44 -10.69
N PHE A 74 -3.52 14.56 -11.19
CA PHE A 74 -3.22 15.06 -12.52
C PHE A 74 -2.35 14.03 -13.22
N VAL A 75 -2.84 13.49 -14.32
CA VAL A 75 -2.15 12.47 -15.12
C VAL A 75 -1.57 13.14 -16.35
N PHE A 76 -0.26 13.10 -16.48
CA PHE A 76 0.46 13.62 -17.65
C PHE A 76 1.15 12.49 -18.40
N ASP A 77 1.31 12.65 -19.71
CA ASP A 77 2.27 11.85 -20.46
C ASP A 77 3.72 12.32 -20.18
N PHE A 78 4.70 11.62 -20.74
CA PHE A 78 6.10 12.00 -20.61
C PHE A 78 6.47 13.30 -21.33
N ASP A 79 5.71 13.67 -22.36
CA ASP A 79 5.84 14.92 -23.12
C ASP A 79 5.20 16.13 -22.40
N ASN A 80 4.67 15.91 -21.18
CA ASN A 80 4.02 16.89 -20.31
C ASN A 80 2.63 17.34 -20.76
N ASN A 81 1.97 16.61 -21.66
CA ASN A 81 0.57 16.87 -21.99
C ASN A 81 -0.32 16.26 -20.90
N LEU A 82 -1.32 17.03 -20.45
CA LEU A 82 -2.32 16.54 -19.52
C LEU A 82 -3.22 15.52 -20.24
N ILE A 83 -3.29 14.31 -19.69
CA ILE A 83 -4.17 13.25 -20.15
C ILE A 83 -5.55 13.37 -19.49
N THR A 84 -5.59 13.57 -18.17
CA THR A 84 -6.81 13.78 -17.40
C THR A 84 -6.52 14.32 -15.99
N CYS A 85 -7.52 14.90 -15.32
CA CYS A 85 -7.42 15.28 -13.92
C CYS A 85 -8.76 15.15 -13.17
N GLY A 86 -8.71 15.00 -11.85
CA GLY A 86 -9.90 14.87 -11.02
C GLY A 86 -9.62 14.59 -9.56
N TYR A 87 -10.66 14.62 -8.73
CA TYR A 87 -10.60 14.10 -7.37
C TYR A 87 -10.65 12.58 -7.40
N LEU A 88 -9.82 11.91 -6.60
CA LEU A 88 -9.91 10.47 -6.44
C LEU A 88 -11.21 10.13 -5.70
N ASP A 89 -12.09 9.37 -6.36
CA ASP A 89 -13.32 8.86 -5.78
C ASP A 89 -13.13 7.45 -5.26
N TYR A 90 -12.77 6.56 -6.18
CA TYR A 90 -12.64 5.14 -5.92
C TYR A 90 -11.46 4.54 -6.67
N GLN A 91 -10.85 3.54 -6.05
CA GLN A 91 -9.85 2.68 -6.66
C GLN A 91 -10.12 1.23 -6.28
N GLN A 92 -10.08 0.34 -7.26
CA GLN A 92 -10.27 -1.09 -7.01
C GLN A 92 -9.02 -1.70 -6.38
N SER A 93 -9.16 -2.31 -5.20
CA SER A 93 -8.04 -2.93 -4.48
C SER A 93 -7.71 -4.35 -4.96
N GLY A 94 -8.62 -4.99 -5.68
CA GLY A 94 -8.54 -6.41 -6.07
C GLY A 94 -7.43 -6.74 -7.08
N ASP A 95 -7.09 -5.80 -7.96
CA ASP A 95 -5.94 -5.89 -8.86
C ASP A 95 -4.99 -4.73 -8.55
N ASN A 96 -3.68 -4.97 -8.50
CA ASN A 96 -2.66 -3.91 -8.28
C ASN A 96 -2.49 -3.00 -9.52
N ASN A 97 -3.59 -2.76 -10.22
CA ASN A 97 -3.67 -1.93 -11.40
C ASN A 97 -4.08 -0.51 -11.00
N TYR A 98 -3.10 0.40 -10.94
CA TYR A 98 -3.35 1.81 -10.68
C TYR A 98 -3.91 2.58 -11.89
N PHE A 99 -4.22 1.90 -13.00
CA PHE A 99 -4.98 2.49 -14.10
C PHE A 99 -6.50 2.43 -13.88
N ASP A 100 -6.97 1.60 -12.96
CA ASP A 100 -8.39 1.47 -12.65
C ASP A 100 -8.79 2.47 -11.55
N LEU A 101 -8.67 3.76 -11.89
CA LEU A 101 -9.01 4.89 -11.02
C LEU A 101 -10.33 5.50 -11.48
N ALA A 102 -11.25 5.70 -10.54
CA ALA A 102 -12.43 6.52 -10.73
C ALA A 102 -12.12 7.95 -10.27
N LEU A 103 -12.27 8.91 -11.19
CA LEU A 103 -12.05 10.32 -10.93
C LEU A 103 -13.38 11.07 -10.99
N ILE A 104 -13.64 11.90 -9.97
CA ILE A 104 -14.66 12.95 -10.05
C ILE A 104 -14.03 14.14 -10.80
N PRO A 105 -14.65 14.63 -11.88
CA PRO A 105 -14.15 15.80 -12.61
C PRO A 105 -13.97 17.02 -11.71
N LEU A 106 -12.97 17.85 -12.01
CA LEU A 106 -12.80 19.14 -11.34
C LEU A 106 -13.85 20.14 -11.84
N ASP A 107 -14.17 21.13 -11.01
CA ASP A 107 -15.12 22.19 -11.36
C ASP A 107 -14.63 23.06 -12.53
N ALA A 108 -13.32 23.09 -12.76
CA ALA A 108 -12.69 23.79 -13.88
C ALA A 108 -12.33 22.81 -15.01
N PRO A 109 -12.41 23.25 -16.28
CA PRO A 109 -12.06 22.40 -17.42
C PRO A 109 -10.57 22.02 -17.40
N GLU A 110 -10.27 20.78 -17.82
CA GLU A 110 -8.93 20.18 -17.72
C GLU A 110 -7.83 21.02 -18.41
N ASN A 111 -8.18 21.75 -19.47
CA ASN A 111 -7.26 22.59 -20.23
C ASN A 111 -6.71 23.82 -19.47
N GLN A 112 -7.16 24.08 -18.25
CA GLN A 112 -6.67 25.19 -17.42
C GLN A 112 -5.43 24.84 -16.59
N TYR A 113 -5.05 23.56 -16.51
CA TYR A 113 -3.94 23.11 -15.68
C TYR A 113 -2.68 22.91 -16.53
N SER A 114 -1.65 23.73 -16.29
CA SER A 114 -0.33 23.53 -16.90
C SER A 114 0.50 22.55 -16.09
N PHE A 115 1.43 21.86 -16.77
CA PHE A 115 2.37 20.95 -16.11
C PHE A 115 3.19 21.67 -15.04
N GLU A 116 3.71 22.85 -15.36
CA GLU A 116 4.55 23.65 -14.45
C GLU A 116 3.79 24.04 -13.19
N GLN A 117 2.53 24.47 -13.33
CA GLN A 117 1.67 24.82 -12.21
C GLN A 117 1.45 23.62 -11.28
N VAL A 118 1.14 22.45 -11.84
CA VAL A 118 0.91 21.24 -11.04
C VAL A 118 2.19 20.79 -10.34
N VAL A 119 3.34 20.85 -11.01
CA VAL A 119 4.65 20.53 -10.40
C VAL A 119 4.94 21.46 -9.24
N GLU A 120 4.74 22.76 -9.43
CA GLU A 120 4.96 23.77 -8.39
C GLU A 120 4.06 23.52 -7.19
N GLU A 121 2.75 23.34 -7.41
CA GLU A 121 1.79 23.08 -6.33
C GLU A 121 2.09 21.76 -5.60
N THR A 122 2.40 20.68 -6.33
CA THR A 122 2.79 19.39 -5.72
C THR A 122 4.00 19.56 -4.80
N SER A 123 4.97 20.39 -5.18
CA SER A 123 6.19 20.63 -4.38
C SER A 123 5.95 21.40 -3.08
N LYS A 124 4.87 22.19 -3.00
CA LYS A 124 4.51 22.96 -1.79
C LYS A 124 3.93 22.08 -0.68
N HIS A 125 3.39 20.92 -1.03
CA HIS A 125 2.68 20.03 -0.11
C HIS A 125 3.52 18.80 0.26
N LYS A 126 3.90 18.67 1.53
CA LYS A 126 4.77 17.57 2.02
C LYS A 126 4.16 16.17 1.85
N ASP A 127 2.84 16.07 1.82
CA ASP A 127 2.13 14.79 1.68
C ASP A 127 1.80 14.44 0.24
N SER A 128 2.02 15.36 -0.70
CA SER A 128 1.85 15.10 -2.11
C SER A 128 2.86 14.08 -2.61
N ARG A 129 2.47 13.32 -3.63
CA ARG A 129 3.28 12.23 -4.19
C ARG A 129 3.28 12.29 -5.70
N ILE A 130 4.30 11.69 -6.29
CA ILE A 130 4.43 11.52 -7.74
C ILE A 130 4.62 10.03 -7.99
N LEU A 131 3.77 9.46 -8.83
CA LEU A 131 3.96 8.13 -9.40
C LEU A 131 4.49 8.31 -10.82
N VAL A 132 5.58 7.62 -11.15
CA VAL A 132 6.11 7.58 -12.52
C VAL A 132 6.03 6.15 -13.01
N ASP A 133 5.28 5.95 -14.09
CA ASP A 133 5.18 4.68 -14.80
C ASP A 133 5.93 4.79 -16.13
N PHE A 134 7.05 4.07 -16.22
CA PHE A 134 7.87 4.04 -17.43
C PHE A 134 7.30 3.13 -18.53
N GLU A 135 6.52 2.11 -18.18
CA GLU A 135 5.91 1.20 -19.14
C GLU A 135 4.81 1.91 -19.91
N LYS A 136 3.89 2.58 -19.20
CA LYS A 136 2.82 3.35 -19.83
C LYS A 136 3.23 4.77 -20.21
N LYS A 137 4.44 5.20 -19.82
CA LYS A 137 4.99 6.55 -20.08
C LYS A 137 4.08 7.66 -19.55
N ILE A 138 3.63 7.51 -18.31
CA ILE A 138 2.81 8.51 -17.62
C ILE A 138 3.41 8.93 -16.28
N LYS A 139 3.07 10.15 -15.86
CA LYS A 139 3.41 10.73 -14.56
C LYS A 139 2.11 11.15 -13.88
N ILE A 140 1.83 10.60 -12.70
CA ILE A 140 0.66 10.97 -11.90
C ILE A 140 1.13 11.85 -10.76
N TYR A 141 0.68 13.09 -10.76
CA TYR A 141 0.88 14.04 -9.66
C TYR A 141 -0.34 13.99 -8.75
N ILE A 142 -0.10 13.79 -7.46
CA ILE A 142 -1.15 13.54 -6.48
C ILE A 142 -1.02 14.60 -5.40
N LEU A 143 -1.88 15.60 -5.47
CA LEU A 143 -1.98 16.64 -4.46
C LEU A 143 -2.78 16.12 -3.29
N ARG A 144 -2.24 16.29 -2.08
CA ARG A 144 -2.90 15.92 -0.83
C ARG A 144 -2.93 17.11 0.12
N TYR A 145 -4.13 17.44 0.58
CA TYR A 145 -4.39 18.48 1.57
C TYR A 145 -4.50 17.84 2.97
#